data_AF-A0A0X3V7Y1-F1
#
_entry.id   AF-A0A0X3V7Y1-F1
#
_cell.length_a   1.000
_cell.length_b   1.000
_cell.length_c   1.000
_cell.angle_alpha   90.00
_cell.angle_beta   90.00
_cell.angle_gamma   90.00
#
_symmetry.space_group_name_H-M   'P 1'
#
loop_
_entity.id
_entity.type
_entity.pdbx_description
1 polymer ?
#
loop_
_entity_poly.entity_id
_entity_poly.type
_entity_poly.pdbx_seq_one_letter_code
_entity_poly.pdbx_strand_id
1 'polypeptide(L)'
;MSESSASEPVGVILAVDPDRFAEVVEALRQAGLTVTGEQPILGTLSGTVAEDRIPALEVVDGVEAVDRERIIRLPPPDEPIQ
;
A
#
# COMPACT_ATOMS: atom_id res chain seq x y z
N MET A 1 24.62 -7.82 8.94
CA MET A 1 24.33 -6.43 8.55
C MET A 1 23.11 -6.48 7.65
N SER A 2 21.91 -6.24 8.19
CA SER A 2 20.63 -6.37 7.45
C SER A 2 19.62 -5.30 7.88
N GLU A 3 20.10 -4.12 8.29
CA GLU A 3 19.25 -3.03 8.78
C GLU A 3 18.77 -2.09 7.66
N SER A 4 19.23 -2.26 6.42
CA SER A 4 18.95 -1.30 5.34
C SER A 4 17.62 -1.50 4.61
N SER A 5 16.93 -2.63 4.77
CA SER A 5 15.67 -2.91 4.04
C SER A 5 14.42 -2.34 4.72
N ALA A 6 14.43 -2.16 6.05
CA ALA A 6 13.25 -1.72 6.80
C ALA A 6 12.76 -0.31 6.41
N SER A 7 13.62 0.52 5.82
CA SER A 7 13.33 1.91 5.45
C SER A 7 13.08 2.11 3.94
N GLU A 8 13.25 1.08 3.11
CA GLU A 8 12.99 1.22 1.67
C GLU A 8 11.48 1.35 1.42
N PRO A 9 11.03 2.33 0.60
CA PRO A 9 9.62 2.46 0.27
C PRO A 9 9.12 1.24 -0.49
N VAL A 10 8.06 0.62 0.01
CA VAL A 10 7.34 -0.46 -0.66
C VAL A 10 6.00 0.04 -1.16
N GLY A 11 5.56 -0.48 -2.30
CA GLY A 11 4.21 -0.25 -2.81
C GLY A 11 3.17 -0.94 -1.93
N VAL A 12 2.05 -0.26 -1.70
CA VAL A 12 0.90 -0.78 -0.96
C VAL A 12 -0.40 -0.40 -1.65
N ILE A 13 -1.39 -1.27 -1.51
CA ILE A 13 -2.78 -1.07 -1.91
C ILE A 13 -3.60 -1.17 -0.62
N LEU A 14 -4.51 -0.24 -0.40
CA LEU A 14 -5.34 -0.19 0.80
C LEU A 14 -6.81 -0.24 0.42
N ALA A 15 -7.58 -1.01 1.19
CA ALA A 15 -9.03 -0.93 1.23
C ALA A 15 -9.45 -0.11 2.45
N VAL A 16 -10.36 0.83 2.27
CA VAL A 16 -10.82 1.79 3.27
C VAL A 16 -12.32 2.01 3.19
N ASP A 17 -12.90 2.51 4.26
CA ASP A 17 -14.30 2.93 4.32
C ASP A 17 -14.57 4.05 3.27
N PRO A 18 -15.38 3.79 2.23
CA PRO A 18 -15.66 4.76 1.18
C PRO A 18 -16.49 5.95 1.67
N ASP A 19 -17.29 5.80 2.73
CA ASP A 19 -18.10 6.90 3.29
C ASP A 19 -17.23 7.92 4.02
N ARG A 20 -16.01 7.51 4.43
CA ARG A 20 -15.01 8.34 5.12
C ARG A 20 -13.74 8.55 4.31
N PHE A 21 -13.75 8.25 3.01
CA PHE A 21 -12.55 8.14 2.18
C PHE A 21 -11.57 9.30 2.34
N ALA A 22 -12.04 10.54 2.23
CA ALA A 22 -11.18 11.72 2.31
C ALA A 22 -10.52 11.89 3.70
N GLU A 23 -11.24 11.58 4.78
CA GLU A 23 -10.71 11.61 6.15
C GLU A 23 -9.61 10.54 6.33
N VAL A 24 -9.88 9.32 5.86
CA VAL A 24 -8.95 8.19 5.97
C VAL A 24 -7.69 8.43 5.14
N VAL A 25 -7.82 8.98 3.93
CA VAL A 25 -6.68 9.35 3.07
C VAL A 25 -5.75 10.33 3.80
N GLU A 26 -6.29 11.37 4.42
CA GLU A 26 -5.48 12.33 5.17
C GLU A 26 -4.80 11.70 6.39
N ALA A 27 -5.51 10.85 7.14
CA ALA A 27 -4.92 10.11 8.26
C ALA A 27 -3.78 9.19 7.81
N LEU A 28 -3.94 8.49 6.68
CA LEU A 28 -2.90 7.66 6.08
C LEU A 28 -1.68 8.47 5.65
N ARG A 29 -1.88 9.67 5.08
CA ARG A 29 -0.76 10.59 4.76
C ARG A 29 0.01 10.98 6.02
N GLN A 30 -0.68 11.31 7.11
CA GLN A 30 -0.04 11.60 8.40
C GLN A 30 0.70 10.39 8.99
N ALA A 31 0.20 9.18 8.75
CA ALA A 31 0.85 7.93 9.14
C ALA A 31 2.10 7.58 8.28
N GLY A 32 2.34 8.34 7.20
CA GLY A 32 3.54 8.23 6.37
C GLY A 32 3.31 7.61 4.99
N LEU A 33 2.06 7.40 4.57
CA LEU A 33 1.74 6.96 3.21
C LEU A 33 1.95 8.10 2.21
N THR A 34 2.72 7.85 1.18
CA THR A 34 2.73 8.68 -0.03
C THR A 34 1.73 8.11 -1.02
N VAL A 35 0.56 8.74 -1.15
CA VAL A 35 -0.50 8.29 -2.06
C VAL A 35 -0.10 8.54 -3.52
N THR A 36 -0.23 7.51 -4.36
CA THR A 36 0.07 7.55 -5.80
C THR A 36 -1.19 7.44 -6.66
N GLY A 37 -2.30 6.95 -6.10
CA GLY A 37 -3.58 6.86 -6.81
C GLY A 37 -4.73 6.66 -5.83
N GLU A 38 -5.87 7.25 -6.14
CA GLU A 38 -7.09 7.17 -5.32
C GLU A 38 -8.24 6.64 -6.18
N GLN A 39 -9.05 5.72 -5.62
CA GLN A 39 -10.28 5.22 -6.24
C GLN A 39 -11.44 5.32 -5.23
N PRO A 40 -11.97 6.54 -4.99
CA PRO A 40 -12.93 6.78 -3.91
C PRO A 40 -14.21 5.94 -4.01
N ILE A 41 -14.71 5.70 -5.22
CA ILE A 41 -15.92 4.91 -5.46
C ILE A 41 -15.73 3.44 -5.03
N LEU A 42 -14.52 2.90 -5.15
CA LEU A 42 -14.21 1.52 -4.79
C LEU A 42 -13.74 1.39 -3.32
N GLY A 43 -13.52 2.50 -2.62
CA GLY A 43 -12.91 2.48 -1.29
C GLY A 43 -11.46 1.99 -1.33
N THR A 44 -10.72 2.26 -2.41
CA THR A 44 -9.31 1.83 -2.51
C THR A 44 -8.36 2.98 -2.82
N LEU A 45 -7.12 2.82 -2.40
CA LEU A 45 -6.02 3.70 -2.80
C LEU A 45 -4.71 2.92 -2.93
N SER A 46 -3.80 3.47 -3.73
CA SER A 46 -2.43 2.98 -3.87
C SER A 46 -1.43 4.01 -3.37
N GLY A 47 -0.31 3.55 -2.84
CA GLY A 47 0.76 4.43 -2.41
C GLY A 47 2.04 3.70 -2.10
N THR A 48 3.02 4.46 -1.61
CA THR A 48 4.29 3.92 -1.11
C THR A 48 4.49 4.32 0.34
N VAL A 49 5.03 3.42 1.15
CA VAL A 49 5.32 3.64 2.57
C VAL A 49 6.62 2.93 2.94
N ALA A 50 7.33 3.40 3.97
CA ALA A 50 8.44 2.63 4.55
C ALA A 50 7.91 1.28 5.07
N GLU A 51 8.64 0.19 4.84
CA GLU A 51 8.17 -1.17 5.18
C GLU A 51 7.86 -1.33 6.68
N ASP A 52 8.65 -0.70 7.54
CA ASP A 52 8.44 -0.67 9.00
C ASP A 52 7.19 0.11 9.46
N ARG A 53 6.57 0.89 8.57
CA ARG A 53 5.37 1.68 8.84
C ARG A 53 4.07 1.04 8.39
N ILE A 54 4.10 -0.11 7.71
CA ILE A 54 2.87 -0.85 7.35
C ILE A 54 1.93 -1.07 8.55
N PRO A 55 2.41 -1.51 9.73
CA PRO A 55 1.53 -1.69 10.90
C PRO A 55 0.87 -0.39 11.38
N ALA A 56 1.48 0.77 11.12
CA ALA A 56 0.89 2.06 11.47
C ALA A 56 -0.28 2.43 10.55
N LEU A 57 -0.32 1.92 9.32
CA LEU A 57 -1.44 2.09 8.39
C LEU A 57 -2.63 1.21 8.78
N GLU A 58 -2.37 -0.03 9.20
CA GLU A 58 -3.40 -1.02 9.58
C GLU A 58 -4.27 -0.58 10.76
N VAL A 59 -3.75 0.30 11.62
CA VAL A 59 -4.45 0.79 12.81
C VAL A 59 -5.16 2.14 12.59
N VAL A 60 -5.07 2.71 11.39
CA VAL A 60 -5.84 3.92 11.06
C VAL A 60 -7.32 3.57 11.00
N ASP A 61 -8.13 4.31 11.75
CA ASP A 61 -9.58 4.13 11.75
C ASP A 61 -10.15 4.34 10.34
N GLY A 62 -10.98 3.40 9.89
CA GLY A 62 -11.49 3.34 8.52
C GLY A 62 -10.60 2.60 7.52
N VAL A 63 -9.45 2.06 7.92
CA VAL A 63 -8.68 1.09 7.09
C VAL A 63 -9.22 -0.31 7.33
N GLU A 64 -9.55 -1.00 6.24
CA GLU A 64 -10.06 -2.37 6.27
C GLU A 64 -8.97 -3.40 5.95
N ALA A 65 -8.06 -3.05 5.04
CA ALA A 65 -6.93 -3.90 4.66
C ALA A 65 -5.75 -3.08 4.12
N VAL A 66 -4.54 -3.63 4.31
CA VAL A 66 -3.30 -3.13 3.72
C VAL A 66 -2.60 -4.30 3.03
N ASP A 67 -2.50 -4.23 1.71
CA ASP A 67 -1.83 -5.23 0.89
C ASP A 67 -0.52 -4.66 0.37
N ARG A 68 0.59 -5.35 0.64
CA ARG A 68 1.87 -5.03 0.01
C ARG A 68 1.81 -5.37 -1.47
N GLU A 69 2.17 -4.42 -2.32
CA GLU A 69 2.30 -4.64 -3.75
C GLU A 69 3.38 -5.70 -4.02
N ARG A 70 3.03 -6.71 -4.82
CA ARG A 70 3.93 -7.78 -5.24
C ARG A 70 4.27 -7.59 -6.71
N ILE A 71 5.54 -7.31 -6.99
CA ILE A 71 6.03 -7.28 -8.37
C ILE A 71 6.20 -8.73 -8.83
N ILE A 72 5.21 -9.21 -9.59
CA ILE A 72 5.29 -10.50 -10.27
C ILE A 72 5.79 -10.24 -11.69
N ARG A 73 6.89 -10.90 -12.08
CA ARG A 73 7.41 -10.82 -13.44
C ARG A 73 6.87 -11.98 -14.26
N LEU A 74 6.52 -11.69 -15.50
CA LEU A 74 6.27 -12.74 -16.48
C LEU A 74 7.55 -13.57 -16.65
N PRO A 75 7.44 -14.90 -16.78
CA PRO A 75 8.57 -15.71 -17.21
C PRO A 75 9.06 -15.22 -18.58
N PRO A 76 10.38 -15.33 -18.88
CA PRO A 76 10.90 -15.07 -20.21
C PRO A 76 10.13 -15.84 -21.28
N PRO A 77 9.97 -15.28 -22.50
CA PRO A 77 9.19 -15.90 -23.58
C PRO A 77 9.75 -17.27 -24.02
N ASP A 78 11.00 -17.56 -23.67
CA ASP A 78 11.73 -18.77 -24.06
C ASP A 78 11.53 -19.93 -23.06
N GLU A 79 10.83 -19.69 -21.94
CA GLU A 79 10.56 -20.73 -20.94
C GLU A 79 9.30 -21.56 -21.29
N PRO A 80 9.33 -22.89 -21.04
CA PRO A 80 8.28 -23.80 -21.49
C PRO A 80 6.96 -23.72 -20.70
N ILE A 81 6.91 -22.96 -19.60
CA ILE A 81 5.71 -22.76 -18.77
C ILE A 81 5.50 -21.25 -18.61
N GLN A 82 4.28 -20.80 -18.90
CA GLN A 82 3.82 -19.43 -18.67
C GLN A 82 3.02 -19.33 -17.38
#